data_AF-A0A2S5KQK5-F1
#
_entry.id   AF-A0A2S5KQK5-F1
#
_cell.length_a   1.000
_cell.length_b   1.000
_cell.length_c   1.000
_cell.angle_alpha   90.00
_cell.angle_beta   90.00
_cell.angle_gamma   90.00
#
_symmetry.space_group_name_H-M   'P 1'
#
loop_
_entity.id
_entity.type
_entity.pdbx_description
1 polymer ?
#
loop_
_entity_poly.entity_id
_entity_poly.type
_entity_poly.pdbx_seq_one_letter_code
_entity_poly.pdbx_strand_id
1 'polypeptide(L)'
;MMATLHTPVRSLAKQQGASLLVSLVLMTLLVVIGLSSFKLASFSQKLEANKEDSHLARIVAESALREAEQAISSDDAMMTSKLNSGVYKVTDSDTAKWQVTTTQNLWQEDGKTITYGKDVADIDKRLSTAPLYIIEELPEPEQFKEENSAVTGHGQQDRAEQYRITARGTGPSQTLDRYIQSNYVRIVTR
;
A
#
# COMPACT_ATOMS: atom_id res chain seq x y z
N MET A 1 -104.98 -14.20 1.81
CA MET A 1 -103.87 -14.17 2.78
C MET A 1 -102.64 -14.68 2.05
N MET A 2 -101.79 -13.81 1.52
CA MET A 2 -100.59 -14.21 0.76
C MET A 2 -99.52 -13.12 0.92
N ALA A 3 -98.49 -13.41 1.73
CA ALA A 3 -97.43 -12.49 2.08
C ALA A 3 -96.28 -12.60 1.07
N THR A 4 -95.97 -11.52 0.37
CA THR A 4 -94.80 -11.40 -0.51
C THR A 4 -93.57 -11.00 0.31
N LEU A 5 -92.64 -11.94 0.50
CA LEU A 5 -91.35 -11.70 1.13
C LEU A 5 -90.43 -10.95 0.16
N HIS A 6 -90.17 -9.68 0.45
CA HIS A 6 -89.16 -8.88 -0.25
C HIS A 6 -87.79 -9.15 0.39
N THR A 7 -86.94 -9.93 -0.28
CA THR A 7 -85.56 -10.16 0.16
C THR A 7 -84.67 -8.96 -0.20
N PRO A 8 -84.03 -8.29 0.76
CA PRO A 8 -83.08 -7.22 0.44
C PRO A 8 -81.77 -7.82 -0.08
N VAL A 9 -81.36 -7.43 -1.28
CA VAL A 9 -80.03 -7.72 -1.83
C VAL A 9 -78.99 -6.93 -1.03
N ARG A 10 -78.15 -7.61 -0.25
CA ARG A 10 -77.01 -6.99 0.44
C ARG A 10 -76.05 -6.41 -0.59
N SER A 11 -75.90 -5.08 -0.62
CA SER A 11 -74.84 -4.47 -1.43
C SER A 11 -73.48 -4.83 -0.84
N LEU A 12 -72.65 -5.53 -1.61
CA LEU A 12 -71.23 -5.67 -1.32
C LEU A 12 -70.60 -4.27 -1.39
N ALA A 13 -70.27 -3.70 -0.24
CA ALA A 13 -69.58 -2.42 -0.16
C ALA A 13 -68.26 -2.53 -0.96
N LYS A 14 -68.20 -1.86 -2.10
CA LYS A 14 -66.98 -1.72 -2.90
C LYS A 14 -65.99 -0.87 -2.10
N GLN A 15 -65.08 -1.51 -1.37
CA GLN A 15 -63.92 -0.84 -0.77
C GLN A 15 -62.94 -0.42 -1.88
N GLN A 16 -63.25 0.67 -2.56
CA GLN A 16 -62.38 1.31 -3.55
C GLN A 16 -61.75 2.55 -2.90
N GLY A 17 -60.53 2.39 -2.39
CA GLY A 17 -59.76 3.52 -1.84
C GLY A 17 -58.60 3.12 -0.93
N ALA A 18 -58.76 2.06 -0.13
CA ALA A 18 -57.74 1.65 0.84
C ALA A 18 -56.56 0.88 0.22
N SER A 19 -56.76 0.16 -0.89
CA SER A 19 -55.69 -0.68 -1.48
C SER A 19 -54.54 0.15 -2.05
N LEU A 20 -54.82 1.32 -2.64
CA LEU A 20 -53.79 2.23 -3.15
C LEU A 20 -52.88 2.70 -2.01
N LEU A 21 -53.48 3.11 -0.89
CA LEU A 21 -52.74 3.63 0.27
C LEU A 21 -51.87 2.53 0.89
N VAL A 22 -52.41 1.32 1.05
CA VAL A 22 -51.64 0.16 1.54
C VAL A 22 -50.51 -0.19 0.57
N SER A 23 -50.76 -0.20 -0.74
CA SER A 23 -49.73 -0.48 -1.74
C SER A 23 -48.63 0.58 -1.75
N LEU A 24 -48.98 1.86 -1.58
CA LEU A 24 -48.03 2.96 -1.52
C LEU A 24 -47.14 2.87 -0.27
N VAL A 25 -47.73 2.56 0.89
CA VAL A 25 -46.98 2.35 2.13
C VAL A 25 -46.03 1.16 1.97
N LEU A 26 -46.50 0.02 1.46
CA LEU A 26 -45.66 -1.15 1.22
C LEU A 26 -44.54 -0.88 0.21
N MET A 27 -44.84 -0.19 -0.89
CA MET A 27 -43.84 0.20 -1.89
C MET A 27 -42.78 1.12 -1.28
N THR A 28 -43.20 2.09 -0.46
CA THR A 28 -42.30 3.01 0.22
C THR A 28 -41.36 2.26 1.17
N LEU A 29 -41.88 1.30 1.93
CA LEU A 29 -41.06 0.47 2.81
C LEU A 29 -40.02 -0.34 2.02
N LEU A 30 -40.40 -0.94 0.90
CA LEU A 30 -39.47 -1.66 0.02
C LEU A 30 -38.37 -0.75 -0.53
N VAL A 31 -38.72 0.49 -0.93
CA VAL A 31 -37.75 1.47 -1.45
C VAL A 31 -36.75 1.88 -0.37
N VAL A 32 -37.19 2.13 0.86
CA VAL A 32 -36.28 2.51 1.97
C VAL A 32 -35.26 1.40 2.26
N ILE A 33 -35.71 0.15 2.28
CA ILE A 33 -34.83 -1.01 2.48
C ILE A 33 -33.87 -1.15 1.29
N GLY A 34 -34.40 -1.11 0.05
CA GLY A 34 -33.59 -1.24 -1.16
C GLY A 34 -32.53 -0.15 -1.30
N LEU A 35 -32.86 1.10 -0.98
CA LEU A 35 -31.93 2.21 -1.01
C LEU A 35 -30.80 2.05 0.02
N SER A 36 -31.12 1.52 1.21
CA SER A 36 -30.14 1.28 2.26
C SER A 36 -29.13 0.21 1.84
N SER A 37 -29.60 -0.90 1.24
CA SER A 37 -28.72 -1.95 0.68
C SER A 37 -27.82 -1.41 -0.44
N PHE A 38 -28.36 -0.59 -1.33
CA PHE A 38 -27.58 0.03 -2.41
C PHE A 38 -26.47 0.94 -1.90
N LYS A 39 -26.76 1.76 -0.88
CA LYS A 39 -25.76 2.63 -0.24
C LYS A 39 -24.63 1.82 0.39
N LEU A 40 -24.96 0.73 1.09
CA LEU A 40 -23.97 -0.15 1.69
C LEU A 40 -23.06 -0.81 0.64
N ALA A 41 -23.64 -1.31 -0.45
CA ALA A 41 -22.88 -1.90 -1.55
C ALA A 41 -21.92 -0.88 -2.21
N SER A 42 -22.42 0.33 -2.47
CA SER A 42 -21.62 1.42 -3.05
C SER A 42 -20.45 1.81 -2.15
N PHE A 43 -20.65 1.83 -0.84
CA PHE A 43 -19.58 2.10 0.12
C PHE A 43 -18.56 0.96 0.16
N SER A 44 -19.01 -0.30 0.19
CA SER A 44 -18.14 -1.47 0.16
C SER A 44 -17.26 -1.51 -1.09
N GLN A 45 -17.80 -1.13 -2.25
CA GLN A 45 -17.04 -1.06 -3.50
C GLN A 45 -15.91 -0.03 -3.41
N LYS A 46 -16.17 1.15 -2.83
CA LYS A 46 -15.14 2.19 -2.65
C LYS A 46 -14.05 1.75 -1.67
N LEU A 47 -14.43 1.07 -0.59
CA LEU A 47 -13.47 0.48 0.34
C LEU A 47 -12.60 -0.57 -0.35
N GLU A 48 -13.20 -1.44 -1.15
CA GLU A 48 -12.46 -2.48 -1.87
C GLU A 48 -11.48 -1.88 -2.88
N ALA A 49 -11.92 -0.87 -3.64
CA ALA A 49 -11.04 -0.15 -4.57
C ALA A 49 -9.86 0.51 -3.85
N ASN A 50 -10.08 1.13 -2.67
CA ASN A 50 -8.99 1.73 -1.89
C ASN A 50 -8.03 0.67 -1.33
N LYS A 51 -8.57 -0.46 -0.84
CA LYS A 51 -7.75 -1.58 -0.38
C LYS A 51 -6.89 -2.14 -1.50
N GLU A 52 -7.47 -2.32 -2.68
CA GLU A 52 -6.75 -2.81 -3.86
C GLU A 52 -5.64 -1.84 -4.28
N ASP A 53 -5.92 -0.54 -4.36
CA ASP A 53 -4.93 0.50 -4.67
C ASP A 53 -3.76 0.49 -3.66
N SER A 54 -4.09 0.43 -2.37
CA SER A 54 -3.09 0.32 -1.30
C SER A 54 -2.31 -1.00 -1.35
N HIS A 55 -2.94 -2.09 -1.77
CA HIS A 55 -2.29 -3.39 -1.87
C HIS A 55 -1.27 -3.41 -3.02
N LEU A 56 -1.66 -2.88 -4.19
CA LEU A 56 -0.77 -2.79 -5.35
C LEU A 56 0.40 -1.84 -5.09
N ALA A 57 0.17 -0.68 -4.48
CA ALA A 57 1.23 0.23 -4.08
C ALA A 57 2.30 -0.47 -3.20
N ARG A 58 1.86 -1.39 -2.33
CA ARG A 58 2.76 -2.20 -1.50
C ARG A 58 3.54 -3.24 -2.31
N ILE A 59 2.88 -3.99 -3.19
CA ILE A 59 3.55 -4.96 -4.08
C ILE A 59 4.64 -4.28 -4.91
N VAL A 60 4.35 -3.08 -5.41
CA VAL A 60 5.25 -2.26 -6.22
C VAL A 60 6.43 -1.74 -5.39
N ALA A 61 6.20 -1.35 -4.14
CA ALA A 61 7.29 -1.03 -3.21
C ALA A 61 8.14 -2.27 -2.88
N GLU A 62 7.53 -3.44 -2.70
CA GLU A 62 8.22 -4.71 -2.43
C GLU A 62 9.07 -5.18 -3.62
N SER A 63 8.61 -4.96 -4.85
CA SER A 63 9.40 -5.32 -6.04
C SER A 63 10.67 -4.48 -6.14
N ALA A 64 10.59 -3.18 -5.85
CA ALA A 64 11.77 -2.31 -5.79
C ALA A 64 12.70 -2.67 -4.63
N LEU A 65 12.14 -2.99 -3.47
CA LEU A 65 12.90 -3.46 -2.31
C LEU A 65 13.71 -4.72 -2.65
N ARG A 66 13.08 -5.69 -3.33
CA ARG A 66 13.74 -6.93 -3.74
C ARG A 66 14.85 -6.70 -4.75
N GLU A 67 14.68 -5.75 -5.67
CA GLU A 67 15.74 -5.37 -6.62
C GLU A 67 16.93 -4.73 -5.90
N ALA A 68 16.67 -3.88 -4.91
CA ALA A 68 17.71 -3.30 -4.07
C ALA A 68 18.51 -4.36 -3.30
N GLU A 69 17.83 -5.33 -2.69
CA GLU A 69 18.47 -6.47 -2.00
C GLU A 69 19.32 -7.31 -2.97
N GLN A 70 18.82 -7.54 -4.18
CA GLN A 70 19.59 -8.23 -5.22
C GLN A 70 20.83 -7.44 -5.63
N ALA A 71 20.72 -6.11 -5.75
CA ALA A 71 21.85 -5.25 -6.06
C ALA A 71 22.94 -5.34 -4.98
N ILE A 72 22.57 -5.28 -3.69
CA ILE A 72 23.48 -5.45 -2.53
C ILE A 72 24.12 -6.83 -2.51
N SER A 73 23.38 -7.87 -2.90
CA SER A 73 23.90 -9.24 -2.93
C SER A 73 24.88 -9.49 -4.09
N SER A 74 24.78 -8.71 -5.17
CA SER A 74 25.50 -8.98 -6.42
C SER A 74 26.85 -8.27 -6.56
N ASP A 75 27.05 -7.10 -5.95
CA ASP A 75 28.29 -6.31 -6.14
C ASP A 75 28.52 -5.25 -5.04
N ASP A 76 29.62 -5.36 -4.29
CA ASP A 76 30.06 -4.36 -3.30
C ASP A 76 30.64 -3.09 -3.95
N ALA A 77 31.25 -3.21 -5.13
CA ALA A 77 31.87 -2.07 -5.81
C ALA A 77 30.81 -1.10 -6.38
N MET A 78 29.63 -1.63 -6.73
CA MET A 78 28.46 -0.83 -7.12
C MET A 78 27.98 0.12 -6.00
N MET A 79 28.10 -0.27 -4.72
CA MET A 79 27.58 0.55 -3.61
C MET A 79 28.47 1.75 -3.30
N THR A 80 29.78 1.61 -3.47
CA THR A 80 30.73 2.72 -3.25
C THR A 80 30.76 3.70 -4.43
N SER A 81 30.49 3.24 -5.65
CA SER A 81 30.49 4.07 -6.86
C SER A 81 29.22 4.89 -7.05
N LYS A 82 28.09 4.48 -6.46
CA LYS A 82 26.78 5.17 -6.54
C LYS A 82 26.48 6.09 -5.35
N LEU A 83 27.47 6.39 -4.51
CA LEU A 83 27.29 7.28 -3.36
C LEU A 83 26.70 8.63 -3.81
N ASN A 84 25.64 9.05 -3.13
CA ASN A 84 24.78 10.22 -3.41
C ASN A 84 23.78 10.09 -4.57
N SER A 85 23.72 8.93 -5.24
CA SER A 85 22.74 8.60 -6.29
C SER A 85 21.76 7.52 -5.85
N GLY A 86 21.08 7.77 -4.72
CA GLY A 86 20.19 6.81 -4.06
C GLY A 86 20.89 5.78 -3.18
N VAL A 87 22.23 5.80 -3.12
CA VAL A 87 23.02 5.08 -2.11
C VAL A 87 23.66 6.11 -1.17
N TYR A 88 23.48 5.95 0.13
CA TYR A 88 23.94 6.89 1.15
C TYR A 88 24.65 6.16 2.27
N LYS A 89 25.62 6.82 2.91
CA LYS A 89 26.19 6.37 4.18
C LYS A 89 25.55 7.14 5.31
N VAL A 90 25.02 6.44 6.30
CA VAL A 90 24.46 7.04 7.51
C VAL A 90 25.60 7.13 8.52
N THR A 91 25.96 8.35 8.88
CA THR A 91 26.84 8.63 10.02
C THR A 91 25.97 8.89 11.25
N ASP A 92 26.48 8.64 12.46
CA ASP A 92 25.75 8.83 13.74
C ASP A 92 25.19 10.25 13.95
N SER A 93 25.70 11.24 13.20
CA SER A 93 25.27 12.65 13.22
C SER A 93 24.42 13.07 12.01
N ASP A 94 24.15 12.17 11.05
CA ASP A 94 23.35 12.47 9.87
C ASP A 94 21.86 12.17 10.11
N THR A 95 21.00 13.01 9.56
CA THR A 95 19.56 12.73 9.54
C THR A 95 19.30 11.62 8.53
N ALA A 96 18.58 10.58 8.94
CA ALA A 96 18.19 9.50 8.06
C ALA A 96 17.54 10.05 6.76
N LYS A 97 18.10 9.70 5.60
CA LYS A 97 17.73 10.35 4.31
C LYS A 97 16.28 10.08 3.94
N TRP A 98 15.72 8.95 4.39
CA TRP A 98 14.30 8.65 4.21
C TRP A 98 13.35 9.60 4.95
N GLN A 99 13.80 10.29 6.01
CA GLN A 99 12.97 11.20 6.83
C GLN A 99 13.04 12.67 6.39
N VAL A 100 13.97 13.03 5.50
CA VAL A 100 14.19 14.43 5.11
C VAL A 100 13.02 14.93 4.26
N THR A 101 12.12 15.71 4.88
CA THR A 101 10.85 16.17 4.28
C THR A 101 10.84 17.66 3.90
N THR A 102 11.71 18.49 4.50
CA THR A 102 11.44 19.93 4.61
C THR A 102 12.19 20.86 3.66
N THR A 103 13.25 20.43 2.96
CA THR A 103 14.00 21.37 2.08
C THR A 103 14.48 20.74 0.77
N GLN A 104 14.65 19.42 0.72
CA GLN A 104 14.86 18.64 -0.49
C GLN A 104 14.12 17.32 -0.29
N ASN A 105 12.91 17.20 -0.84
CA ASN A 105 12.22 15.91 -0.81
C ASN A 105 13.01 14.96 -1.71
N LEU A 106 13.81 14.10 -1.09
CA LEU A 106 14.68 13.14 -1.76
C LEU A 106 13.91 12.33 -2.82
N TRP A 107 12.63 12.06 -2.56
CA TRP A 107 11.75 11.26 -3.41
C TRP A 107 11.18 12.00 -4.63
N GLN A 108 11.51 13.28 -4.81
CA GLN A 108 11.10 14.10 -5.95
C GLN A 108 12.30 14.71 -6.70
N GLU A 109 13.50 14.63 -6.14
CA GLU A 109 14.71 15.21 -6.73
C GLU A 109 15.40 14.18 -7.64
N ASP A 110 15.70 14.60 -8.87
CA ASP A 110 16.34 13.73 -9.84
C ASP A 110 17.75 13.31 -9.40
N GLY A 111 18.10 12.06 -9.66
CA GLY A 111 19.38 11.49 -9.27
C GLY A 111 19.58 11.28 -7.77
N LYS A 112 18.57 11.47 -6.90
CA LYS A 112 18.64 11.16 -5.45
C LYS A 112 18.03 9.82 -5.07
N THR A 113 17.32 9.18 -5.98
CA THR A 113 16.72 7.86 -5.79
C THR A 113 17.10 6.95 -6.94
N ILE A 114 17.03 5.65 -6.71
CA ILE A 114 17.17 4.66 -7.77
C ILE A 114 15.77 4.29 -8.24
N THR A 115 15.56 4.36 -9.55
CA THR A 115 14.31 3.93 -10.18
C THR A 115 14.38 2.44 -10.45
N TYR A 116 13.29 1.74 -10.18
CA TYR A 116 13.14 0.32 -10.49
C TYR A 116 13.44 0.04 -11.97
N GLY A 117 14.31 -0.93 -12.23
CA GLY A 117 14.90 -1.17 -13.54
C GLY A 117 14.00 -1.89 -14.54
N LYS A 118 12.84 -2.42 -14.11
CA LYS A 118 11.88 -3.13 -14.98
C LYS A 118 10.62 -2.32 -15.21
N ASP A 119 9.89 -2.68 -16.27
CA ASP A 119 8.61 -2.06 -16.56
C ASP A 119 7.59 -2.43 -15.47
N VAL A 120 6.92 -1.43 -14.91
CA VAL A 120 5.85 -1.64 -13.92
C VAL A 120 4.63 -2.31 -14.52
N ALA A 121 4.45 -2.23 -15.84
CA ALA A 121 3.40 -2.93 -16.55
C ALA A 121 3.54 -4.46 -16.44
N ASP A 122 4.75 -4.98 -16.16
CA ASP A 122 4.99 -6.40 -15.90
C ASP A 122 4.46 -6.84 -14.53
N ILE A 123 4.28 -5.90 -13.59
CA ILE A 123 3.69 -6.15 -12.26
C ILE A 123 2.16 -6.09 -12.36
N ASP A 124 1.63 -4.98 -12.86
CA ASP A 124 0.20 -4.78 -13.13
C ASP A 124 0.05 -3.66 -14.18
N LYS A 125 -0.76 -3.90 -15.21
CA LYS A 125 -0.98 -2.98 -16.33
C LYS A 125 -1.60 -1.64 -15.93
N ARG A 126 -2.22 -1.56 -14.75
CA ARG A 126 -2.86 -0.34 -14.23
C ARG A 126 -1.85 0.63 -13.61
N LEU A 127 -0.61 0.21 -13.40
CA LEU A 127 0.44 1.03 -12.86
C LEU A 127 1.05 1.92 -13.96
N SER A 128 1.37 3.16 -13.61
CA SER A 128 1.96 4.13 -14.55
C SER A 128 3.23 4.79 -14.03
N THR A 129 3.58 4.58 -12.75
CA THR A 129 4.72 5.19 -12.09
C THR A 129 5.67 4.11 -11.62
N ALA A 130 6.94 4.20 -12.02
CA ALA A 130 7.99 3.30 -11.55
C ALA A 130 8.26 3.53 -10.05
N PRO A 131 8.38 2.45 -9.24
CA PRO A 131 8.78 2.62 -7.86
C PRO A 131 10.21 3.13 -7.75
N LEU A 132 10.46 3.82 -6.66
CA LEU A 132 11.75 4.41 -6.31
C LEU A 132 12.26 3.74 -5.04
N TYR A 133 13.58 3.61 -4.91
CA TYR A 133 14.18 3.11 -3.69
C TYR A 133 15.50 3.80 -3.38
N ILE A 134 15.89 3.72 -2.12
CA ILE A 134 17.17 4.19 -1.61
C ILE A 134 17.81 3.13 -0.72
N ILE A 135 19.13 3.13 -0.69
CA ILE A 135 19.95 2.23 0.10
C ILE A 135 20.80 3.10 1.03
N GLU A 136 20.74 2.82 2.31
CA GLU A 136 21.50 3.49 3.34
C GLU A 136 22.42 2.48 4.03
N GLU A 137 23.74 2.62 3.87
CA GLU A 137 24.74 1.88 4.64
C GLU A 137 24.72 2.41 6.07
N LEU A 138 24.38 1.54 7.02
CA LEU A 138 24.36 1.84 8.45
C LEU A 138 25.74 1.59 9.06
N PRO A 139 26.10 2.32 10.14
CA PRO A 139 27.37 2.10 10.81
C PRO A 139 27.43 0.67 11.36
N GLU A 140 28.62 0.09 11.29
CA GLU A 140 28.85 -1.27 11.78
C GLU A 140 28.59 -1.34 13.30
N PRO A 141 27.82 -2.34 13.79
CA PRO A 141 27.57 -2.51 15.21
C PRO A 141 28.86 -2.59 16.01
N GLU A 142 28.86 -2.02 17.23
CA GLU A 142 30.05 -1.87 18.07
C GLU A 142 30.82 -3.18 18.34
N GLN A 143 30.13 -4.32 18.28
CA GLN A 143 30.69 -5.66 18.48
C GLN A 143 31.60 -6.12 17.34
N PHE A 144 31.45 -5.54 16.16
CA PHE A 144 32.24 -5.85 14.96
C PHE A 144 33.24 -4.73 14.63
N LYS A 145 33.24 -3.62 15.38
CA LYS A 145 34.28 -2.59 15.28
C LYS A 145 35.64 -3.18 15.67
N GLU A 146 36.67 -2.88 14.89
CA GLU A 146 38.04 -3.38 15.08
C GLU A 146 38.58 -3.16 16.52
N GLU A 147 38.16 -2.07 17.17
CA GLU A 147 38.58 -1.69 18.53
C GLU A 147 38.08 -2.64 19.64
N ASN A 148 36.97 -3.36 19.40
CA ASN A 148 36.35 -4.26 20.37
C ASN A 148 36.63 -5.75 20.09
N SER A 149 37.41 -6.06 19.06
CA SER A 149 37.74 -7.44 18.70
C SER A 149 38.82 -8.01 19.64
N ALA A 150 38.45 -9.01 20.43
CA ALA A 150 39.34 -9.66 21.40
C ALA A 150 40.40 -10.59 20.78
N VAL A 151 40.48 -10.68 19.45
CA VAL A 151 41.41 -11.56 18.73
C VAL A 151 42.50 -10.75 18.05
N THR A 152 43.68 -10.74 18.66
CA THR A 152 44.92 -10.20 18.07
C THR A 152 45.57 -11.29 17.21
N GLY A 153 45.23 -11.37 15.92
CA GLY A 153 45.84 -12.34 15.00
C GLY A 153 45.14 -12.43 13.65
N HIS A 154 45.92 -12.67 12.58
CA HIS A 154 45.52 -12.74 11.17
C HIS A 154 44.58 -13.92 10.85
N GLY A 155 43.36 -13.92 11.39
CA GLY A 155 42.25 -14.73 10.93
C GLY A 155 41.33 -13.90 10.04
N GLN A 156 40.83 -14.49 8.95
CA GLN A 156 39.81 -13.92 8.06
C GLN A 156 38.67 -13.32 8.91
N GLN A 157 38.46 -12.01 8.81
CA GLN A 157 37.49 -11.29 9.64
C GLN A 157 36.14 -11.26 8.91
N ASP A 158 35.10 -11.72 9.60
CA ASP A 158 33.73 -11.54 9.16
C ASP A 158 33.31 -10.08 9.41
N ARG A 159 33.13 -9.29 8.35
CA ARG A 159 32.57 -7.94 8.45
C ARG A 159 31.05 -8.01 8.36
N ALA A 160 30.34 -7.31 9.25
CA ALA A 160 28.89 -7.24 9.24
C ALA A 160 28.45 -5.93 8.58
N GLU A 161 28.11 -5.99 7.30
CA GLU A 161 27.60 -4.85 6.56
C GLU A 161 26.09 -4.76 6.76
N GLN A 162 25.65 -3.65 7.36
CA GLN A 162 24.24 -3.39 7.60
C GLN A 162 23.74 -2.32 6.64
N TYR A 163 22.63 -2.62 5.98
CA TYR A 163 21.94 -1.71 5.07
C TYR A 163 20.51 -1.49 5.54
N ARG A 164 20.04 -0.26 5.43
CA ARG A 164 18.63 0.10 5.52
C ARG A 164 18.17 0.47 4.12
N ILE A 165 17.16 -0.23 3.64
CA ILE A 165 16.59 0.00 2.31
C ILE A 165 15.20 0.56 2.51
N THR A 166 14.91 1.68 1.85
CA THR A 166 13.57 2.26 1.84
C THR A 166 13.08 2.29 0.40
N ALA A 167 11.91 1.71 0.16
CA ALA A 167 11.25 1.69 -1.14
C ALA A 167 9.93 2.45 -1.08
N ARG A 168 9.62 3.17 -2.15
CA ARG A 168 8.36 3.90 -2.37
C ARG A 168 7.67 3.33 -3.60
N GLY A 169 6.44 2.88 -3.41
CA GLY A 169 5.55 2.46 -4.49
C GLY A 169 4.32 3.35 -4.55
N THR A 170 3.88 3.66 -5.76
CA THR A 170 2.66 4.45 -6.02
C THR A 170 1.58 3.53 -6.58
N GLY A 171 0.38 3.62 -6.02
CA GLY A 171 -0.77 2.82 -6.46
C GLY A 171 -1.33 3.29 -7.82
N PRO A 172 -2.17 2.47 -8.48
CA PRO A 172 -2.84 2.85 -9.73
C PRO A 172 -3.59 4.19 -9.68
N SER A 173 -4.07 4.62 -8.51
CA SER A 173 -4.75 5.92 -8.38
C SER A 173 -3.83 7.13 -8.57
N GLN A 174 -2.51 6.94 -8.52
CA GLN A 174 -1.47 8.00 -8.50
C GLN A 174 -1.56 9.00 -7.35
N THR A 175 -2.49 8.79 -6.41
CA THR A 175 -2.70 9.66 -5.23
C THR A 175 -2.22 9.04 -3.94
N LEU A 176 -1.93 7.74 -3.97
CA LEU A 176 -1.55 6.95 -2.82
C LEU A 176 -0.12 6.43 -3.00
N ASP A 177 0.74 6.84 -2.06
CA ASP A 177 2.10 6.32 -1.93
C ASP A 177 2.21 5.40 -0.72
N ARG A 178 2.98 4.32 -0.87
CA ARG A 178 3.38 3.42 0.21
C ARG A 178 4.90 3.37 0.31
N TYR A 179 5.37 3.49 1.53
CA TYR A 179 6.77 3.37 1.88
C TYR A 179 6.97 2.07 2.66
N ILE A 180 7.96 1.29 2.28
CA ILE A 180 8.36 0.06 2.96
C ILE A 180 9.84 0.17 3.26
N GLN A 181 10.22 -0.26 4.46
CA GLN A 181 11.60 -0.24 4.89
C GLN A 181 12.03 -1.63 5.33
N SER A 182 13.21 -2.05 4.92
CA SER A 182 13.86 -3.30 5.33
C SER A 182 15.25 -3.00 5.86
N ASN A 183 15.67 -3.78 6.86
CA ASN A 183 17.06 -3.81 7.27
C ASN A 183 17.67 -5.11 6.75
N TYR A 184 18.70 -4.99 5.93
CA TYR A 184 19.41 -6.11 5.33
C TYR A 184 20.82 -6.17 5.90
N VAL A 185 21.22 -7.34 6.41
CA VAL A 185 22.57 -7.57 6.94
C VAL A 185 23.24 -8.61 6.07
N ARG A 186 24.45 -8.28 5.60
CA ARG A 186 25.32 -9.19 4.87
C ARG A 186 26.58 -9.43 5.69
N ILE A 187 26.92 -10.70 5.88
CA ILE A 187 28.19 -11.10 6.48
C ILE A 187 29.16 -11.33 5.32
N VAL A 188 30.22 -10.55 5.27
CA VAL A 188 31.29 -10.69 4.28
C VAL A 188 32.48 -11.33 4.98
N THR A 189 32.67 -12.62 4.71
CA THR A 189 33.90 -13.34 5.11
C THR A 189 34.99 -12.96 4.13
N ARG A 190 36.00 -12.23 4.60
CA ARG A 190 37.14 -11.79 3.79
C ARG A 190 38.33 -12.70 3.95
#